data_AF-A0A821TAW7-F1
#
_entry.id   AF-A0A821TAW7-F1
#
_cell.length_a   1.000
_cell.length_b   1.000
_cell.length_c   1.000
_cell.angle_alpha   90.00
_cell.angle_beta   90.00
_cell.angle_gamma   90.00
#
_symmetry.space_group_name_H-M   'P 1'
#
loop_
_entity.id
_entity.type
_entity.pdbx_description
1 polymer ?
#
loop_
_entity_poly.entity_id
_entity_poly.type
_entity_poly.pdbx_seq_one_letter_code
_entity_poly.pdbx_strand_id
1 'polypeptide(L)'
;MKTVVGNNKKVTMQDNVDRLKVVGNNCIIRIQINQGDVKVIGNYCRVKIKENYGNVKIVGSGCTITIERRSKGDNVSIVGQNCHLLVDGKQDLDDVIEPVFIFVMRLR
;
A
#
# COMPACT_ATOMS: atom_id res chain seq x y z
N MET A 1 -13.99 3.77 10.15
CA MET A 1 -13.79 3.54 8.69
C MET A 1 -13.82 4.85 7.93
N LYS A 2 -12.75 5.18 7.18
CA LYS A 2 -12.67 6.37 6.32
C LYS A 2 -12.61 5.96 4.85
N THR A 3 -13.52 6.49 4.03
CA THR A 3 -13.52 6.25 2.58
C THR A 3 -13.29 7.55 1.83
N VAL A 4 -12.37 7.56 0.88
CA VAL A 4 -12.09 8.69 -0.01
C VAL A 4 -12.34 8.24 -1.44
N VAL A 5 -13.20 8.96 -2.15
CA VAL A 5 -13.53 8.67 -3.55
C VAL A 5 -13.19 9.88 -4.42
N GLY A 6 -12.57 9.62 -5.56
CA GLY A 6 -12.25 10.63 -6.57
C GLY A 6 -10.80 10.58 -7.01
N ASN A 7 -10.54 11.12 -8.20
CA ASN A 7 -9.20 11.14 -8.80
C ASN A 7 -8.37 12.31 -8.23
N ASN A 8 -7.04 12.17 -8.31
CA ASN A 8 -6.07 13.20 -7.93
C ASN A 8 -6.19 13.65 -6.46
N LYS A 9 -6.76 12.79 -5.60
CA LYS A 9 -6.94 13.10 -4.19
C LYS A 9 -5.64 12.90 -3.43
N LYS A 10 -5.39 13.81 -2.49
CA LYS A 10 -4.29 13.73 -1.53
C LYS A 10 -4.85 13.38 -0.17
N VAL A 11 -4.44 12.24 0.37
CA VAL A 11 -4.86 11.74 1.68
C VAL A 11 -3.62 11.70 2.56
N THR A 12 -3.60 12.53 3.60
CA THR A 12 -2.56 12.48 4.63
C THR A 12 -3.20 12.04 5.94
N MET A 13 -2.59 11.07 6.59
CA MET A 13 -3.06 10.51 7.86
C MET A 13 -1.87 10.30 8.80
N GLN A 14 -2.05 10.66 10.06
CA GLN A 14 -1.04 10.43 11.09
C GLN A 14 -1.11 8.97 11.56
N ASP A 15 -2.19 8.60 12.24
CA ASP A 15 -2.46 7.23 12.65
C ASP A 15 -3.66 6.65 11.92
N ASN A 16 -3.47 5.50 11.27
CA ASN A 16 -4.55 4.66 10.78
C ASN A 16 -4.73 3.46 11.71
N VAL A 17 -5.59 3.60 12.73
CA VAL A 17 -5.97 2.49 13.64
C VAL A 17 -7.08 1.61 13.07
N ASP A 18 -7.68 2.03 11.96
CA ASP A 18 -9.00 1.62 11.51
C ASP A 18 -8.93 1.18 10.03
N ARG A 19 -10.05 1.20 9.30
CA ARG A 19 -10.03 0.95 7.84
C ARG A 19 -9.99 2.23 7.02
N LEU A 20 -8.98 2.37 6.17
CA LEU A 20 -8.87 3.41 5.14
C LEU A 20 -9.10 2.81 3.76
N LYS A 21 -10.12 3.31 3.05
CA LYS A 21 -10.40 2.94 1.65
C LYS A 21 -10.25 4.15 0.75
N VAL A 22 -9.40 4.05 -0.27
CA VAL A 22 -9.24 5.10 -1.30
C VAL A 22 -9.62 4.51 -2.65
N VAL A 23 -10.53 5.17 -3.37
CA VAL A 23 -10.98 4.78 -4.70
C VAL A 23 -10.80 5.93 -5.67
N GLY A 24 -9.91 5.79 -6.64
CA GLY A 24 -9.63 6.82 -7.64
C GLY A 24 -8.21 6.77 -8.17
N ASN A 25 -8.01 7.33 -9.35
CA ASN A 25 -6.72 7.30 -10.05
C ASN A 25 -5.82 8.47 -9.63
N ASN A 26 -4.52 8.28 -9.76
CA ASN A 26 -3.49 9.29 -9.49
C ASN A 26 -3.59 9.89 -8.08
N CYS A 27 -4.01 9.07 -7.10
CA CYS A 27 -4.14 9.49 -5.72
C CYS A 27 -2.77 9.43 -5.02
N ILE A 28 -2.55 10.34 -4.07
CA ILE A 28 -1.37 10.35 -3.22
C ILE A 28 -1.80 10.10 -1.78
N ILE A 29 -1.37 8.98 -1.23
CA ILE A 29 -1.68 8.54 0.13
C ILE A 29 -0.39 8.61 0.95
N ARG A 30 -0.42 9.34 2.07
CA ARG A 30 0.67 9.42 3.04
C ARG A 30 0.15 9.05 4.42
N ILE A 31 0.77 8.04 5.03
CA ILE A 31 0.42 7.54 6.35
C ILE A 31 1.68 7.50 7.20
N GLN A 32 1.65 8.06 8.42
CA GLN A 32 2.79 7.91 9.33
C GLN A 32 2.77 6.50 9.93
N ILE A 33 1.70 6.12 10.62
CA ILE A 33 1.60 4.83 11.30
C ILE A 33 0.33 4.12 10.81
N ASN A 34 0.48 2.91 10.28
CA ASN A 34 -0.63 2.05 9.91
C ASN A 34 -0.74 0.86 10.88
N GLN A 35 -1.82 0.80 11.66
CA GLN A 35 -2.16 -0.32 12.54
C GLN A 35 -3.38 -1.12 12.05
N GLY A 36 -4.23 -0.50 11.24
CA GLY A 36 -5.43 -1.12 10.67
C GLY A 36 -5.26 -1.59 9.22
N ASP A 37 -6.32 -1.45 8.43
CA ASP A 37 -6.35 -1.88 7.02
C ASP A 37 -6.32 -0.68 6.08
N VAL A 38 -5.44 -0.71 5.08
CA VAL A 38 -5.38 0.27 3.99
C VAL A 38 -5.74 -0.43 2.68
N LYS A 39 -6.79 0.05 2.03
CA LYS A 39 -7.22 -0.44 0.70
C LYS A 39 -7.21 0.69 -0.31
N VAL A 40 -6.37 0.58 -1.34
CA VAL A 40 -6.33 1.54 -2.45
C VAL A 40 -6.78 0.84 -3.73
N ILE A 41 -7.75 1.43 -4.42
CA ILE A 41 -8.28 0.94 -5.69
C ILE A 41 -8.15 2.06 -6.71
N GLY A 42 -7.24 1.92 -7.67
CA GLY A 42 -7.02 2.90 -8.72
C GLY A 42 -5.62 2.84 -9.29
N ASN A 43 -5.47 3.38 -10.50
CA ASN A 43 -4.21 3.34 -11.24
C ASN A 43 -3.32 4.54 -10.90
N TYR A 44 -2.02 4.37 -11.04
CA TYR A 44 -1.00 5.40 -10.82
C TYR A 44 -1.04 6.03 -9.42
N CYS A 45 -1.48 5.26 -8.43
CA CYS A 45 -1.52 5.72 -7.04
C CYS A 45 -0.13 5.68 -6.42
N ARG A 46 0.18 6.67 -5.57
CA ARG A 46 1.41 6.72 -4.79
C ARG A 46 1.06 6.56 -3.32
N VAL A 47 1.55 5.49 -2.70
CA VAL A 47 1.31 5.17 -1.30
C VAL A 47 2.62 5.23 -0.55
N LYS A 48 2.72 6.13 0.44
CA LYS A 48 3.87 6.21 1.35
C LYS A 48 3.41 5.92 2.77
N ILE A 49 3.99 4.91 3.39
CA ILE A 49 3.74 4.52 4.79
C ILE A 49 5.07 4.56 5.52
N LYS A 50 5.14 5.26 6.66
CA LYS A 50 6.39 5.30 7.43
C LYS A 50 6.54 4.03 8.29
N GLU A 51 5.52 3.67 9.06
CA GLU A 51 5.52 2.47 9.89
C GLU A 51 4.27 1.63 9.62
N ASN A 52 4.47 0.39 9.19
CA ASN A 52 3.39 -0.55 8.89
C ASN A 52 3.34 -1.68 9.92
N TYR A 53 2.24 -1.73 10.66
CA TYR A 53 1.89 -2.77 11.64
C TYR A 53 0.65 -3.58 11.21
N GLY A 54 -0.06 -3.14 10.18
CA GLY A 54 -1.32 -3.74 9.71
C GLY A 54 -1.27 -4.22 8.27
N ASN A 55 -2.44 -4.24 7.63
CA ASN A 55 -2.59 -4.74 6.26
C ASN A 55 -2.65 -3.61 5.24
N VAL A 56 -2.00 -3.82 4.10
CA VAL A 56 -2.02 -2.91 2.95
C VAL A 56 -2.42 -3.71 1.72
N LYS A 57 -3.50 -3.30 1.06
CA LYS A 57 -4.00 -3.92 -0.15
C LYS A 57 -4.18 -2.88 -1.24
N ILE A 58 -3.47 -3.06 -2.35
CA ILE A 58 -3.48 -2.12 -3.47
C ILE A 58 -3.92 -2.87 -4.71
N VAL A 59 -4.91 -2.32 -5.40
CA VAL A 59 -5.47 -2.89 -6.63
C VAL A 59 -5.43 -1.80 -7.70
N GLY A 60 -4.68 -2.04 -8.75
CA GLY A 60 -4.49 -1.07 -9.84
C GLY A 60 -3.09 -1.18 -10.43
N SER A 61 -2.91 -0.59 -11.62
CA SER A 61 -1.65 -0.65 -12.36
C SER A 61 -0.84 0.62 -12.21
N GLY A 62 0.49 0.54 -12.34
CA GLY A 62 1.37 1.69 -12.27
C GLY A 62 1.52 2.30 -10.88
N CYS A 63 1.20 1.54 -9.82
CA CYS A 63 1.23 2.06 -8.45
C CYS A 63 2.67 2.06 -7.90
N THR A 64 3.00 3.07 -7.10
CA THR A 64 4.27 3.12 -6.36
C THR A 64 3.98 3.09 -4.87
N ILE A 65 4.57 2.11 -4.18
CA ILE A 65 4.41 1.90 -2.76
C ILE A 65 5.77 2.06 -2.10
N THR A 66 5.83 2.84 -1.02
CA THR A 66 7.04 3.01 -0.22
C THR A 66 6.70 2.79 1.24
N ILE A 67 7.34 1.82 1.87
CA ILE A 67 7.19 1.50 3.29
C ILE A 67 8.55 1.66 3.96
N GLU A 68 8.71 2.60 4.89
CA GLU A 68 10.01 2.84 5.55
C GLU A 68 10.31 1.77 6.60
N ARG A 69 9.32 1.35 7.40
CA ARG A 69 9.47 0.31 8.43
C ARG A 69 8.29 -0.65 8.42
N ARG A 70 8.59 -1.95 8.47
CA ARG A 70 7.63 -3.04 8.60
C ARG A 70 7.74 -3.69 9.98
N SER A 71 6.61 -4.13 10.53
CA SER A 71 6.55 -4.89 11.78
C SER A 71 6.28 -6.37 11.54
N LYS A 72 6.67 -7.23 12.49
CA LYS A 72 6.35 -8.67 12.47
C LYS A 72 4.83 -8.87 12.49
N GLY A 73 4.26 -9.37 11.39
CA GLY A 73 2.83 -9.62 11.25
C GLY A 73 2.12 -8.71 10.25
N ASP A 74 2.84 -7.79 9.61
CA ASP A 74 2.29 -6.95 8.57
C ASP A 74 2.08 -7.72 7.25
N ASN A 75 1.13 -7.25 6.43
CA ASN A 75 0.80 -7.90 5.16
C ASN A 75 0.59 -6.85 4.08
N VAL A 76 1.41 -6.92 3.02
CA VAL A 76 1.33 -6.01 1.89
C VAL A 76 0.98 -6.86 0.67
N SER A 77 -0.14 -6.53 0.03
CA SER A 77 -0.61 -7.21 -1.17
C SER A 77 -0.87 -6.19 -2.27
N ILE A 78 -0.20 -6.38 -3.40
CA ILE A 78 -0.33 -5.52 -4.57
C ILE A 78 -0.85 -6.38 -5.71
N VAL A 79 -1.94 -5.94 -6.33
CA VAL A 79 -2.58 -6.63 -7.45
C VAL A 79 -2.67 -5.65 -8.61
N GLY A 80 -1.81 -5.85 -9.61
CA GLY A 80 -1.81 -5.06 -10.84
C GLY A 80 -0.46 -5.09 -11.54
N GLN A 81 -0.43 -4.55 -12.76
CA GLN A 81 0.78 -4.53 -13.58
C GLN A 81 1.60 -3.26 -13.33
N ASN A 82 2.92 -3.35 -13.53
CA ASN A 82 3.85 -2.22 -13.40
C ASN A 82 3.77 -1.52 -12.03
N CYS A 83 3.56 -2.30 -10.96
CA CYS A 83 3.58 -1.77 -9.61
C CYS A 83 4.97 -1.94 -9.00
N HIS A 84 5.39 -0.96 -8.20
CA HIS A 84 6.70 -0.97 -7.56
C HIS A 84 6.52 -0.85 -6.05
N LEU A 85 7.10 -1.79 -5.29
CA LEU A 85 7.20 -1.71 -3.84
C LEU A 85 8.65 -1.44 -3.44
N LEU A 86 8.83 -0.43 -2.60
CA LEU A 86 10.09 -0.10 -1.95
C LEU A 86 9.92 -0.26 -0.44
N VAL A 87 10.73 -1.10 0.18
CA VAL A 87 10.76 -1.34 1.63
C VAL A 87 12.12 -0.90 2.16
N ASP A 88 12.14 0.00 3.14
CA ASP A 88 13.38 0.49 3.78
C ASP A 88 14.44 0.99 2.78
N GLY A 89 13.99 1.68 1.71
CA GLY A 89 14.87 2.17 0.65
C GLY A 89 15.46 1.10 -0.26
N LYS A 90 15.12 -0.18 -0.05
CA LYS A 90 15.43 -1.30 -0.95
C LYS A 90 14.19 -1.64 -1.78
N GLN A 91 14.40 -1.98 -3.04
CA GLN A 91 13.31 -2.45 -3.88
C GLN A 91 13.03 -3.89 -3.51
N ASP A 92 11.84 -4.15 -2.96
CA ASP A 92 11.44 -5.48 -2.51
C ASP A 92 10.44 -6.03 -3.53
N LEU A 93 10.92 -6.96 -4.38
CA LEU A 93 10.11 -7.52 -5.46
C LEU A 93 9.24 -8.68 -4.99
N ASP A 94 9.51 -9.27 -3.82
CA ASP A 94 8.86 -10.50 -3.37
C ASP A 94 7.37 -10.31 -3.04
N ASP A 95 6.96 -9.10 -2.62
CA ASP A 95 5.56 -8.78 -2.28
C ASP A 95 4.75 -8.23 -3.46
N VAL A 96 5.38 -8.03 -4.62
CA VAL A 96 4.68 -7.59 -5.83
C VAL A 96 4.16 -8.81 -6.57
N ILE A 97 2.89 -9.15 -6.34
CA ILE A 97 2.21 -10.18 -7.11
C ILE A 97 1.84 -9.59 -8.48
N GLU A 98 2.78 -9.64 -9.42
CA GLU A 98 2.43 -9.58 -10.83
C GLU A 98 1.51 -10.78 -11.16
N PRO A 99 0.60 -10.68 -12.13
CA PRO A 99 -0.35 -11.75 -12.45
C PRO A 99 0.30 -13.04 -13.00
N VAL A 100 1.60 -13.27 -12.79
CA VAL A 100 2.32 -14.45 -13.27
C VAL A 100 2.94 -15.31 -12.17
N PHE A 101 3.30 -14.81 -10.98
CA PHE A 101 3.83 -15.70 -9.93
C PHE A 101 3.48 -15.23 -8.51
N ILE A 102 2.81 -16.13 -7.76
CA ILE A 102 2.52 -15.97 -6.33
C ILE A 102 3.74 -16.46 -5.56
N PHE A 103 4.45 -15.57 -4.88
CA PHE A 103 5.25 -15.93 -3.72
C PHE A 103 4.87 -15.01 -2.57
N VAL A 104 4.06 -15.51 -1.63
CA VAL A 104 3.84 -14.84 -0.35
C VAL A 104 4.93 -15.35 0.58
N MET A 105 6.01 -14.59 0.75
CA MET A 105 7.03 -14.93 1.73
C MET A 105 6.55 -14.52 3.13
N ARG A 106 6.15 -15.49 3.94
CA ARG A 106 6.02 -15.30 5.39
C ARG A 106 7.42 -15.37 5.99
N LEU A 107 7.92 -14.25 6.53
CA LEU A 107 9.09 -14.24 7.41
C LEU A 107 8.82 -15.17 8.61
N ARG A 108 9.67 -16.19 8.77
CA ARG A 108 9.74 -17.03 9.98
C ARG A 108 10.37 -16.27 11.14
#